data_AF-A0A9E1R8C6-F1
#
_entry.id   AF-A0A9E1R8C6-F1
#
_cell.length_a   1.000
_cell.length_b   1.000
_cell.length_c   1.000
_cell.angle_alpha   90.00
_cell.angle_beta   90.00
_cell.angle_gamma   90.00
#
_symmetry.space_group_name_H-M   'P 1'
#
loop_
_entity.id
_entity.type
_entity.pdbx_description
1 polymer ?
#
loop_
_entity_poly.entity_id
_entity_poly.type
_entity_poly.pdbx_seq_one_letter_code
_entity_poly.pdbx_strand_id
1 'polypeptide(L)'
;AQARQRSLHNNYLTLPVLLLMVSAHYPLLFSGGAAWGWLVVGFIIVIGAIVRHFFNTHHTGGRGVQLIWQWPLAIILGLGLIFFIASRHELRFTGQVSDNQAFNIVEQHCVSCHAAHPSNPAFKTAPAGVVFDSLASIRQHRTNIISQAVMSQAMPLGNATKMTPEERSALGQWLQQTAD
;
A
#
# COMPACT_ATOMS: atom_id res chain seq x y z
N ALA A 1 -7.62 -25.91 -31.02
CA ALA A 1 -8.29 -26.10 -29.71
C ALA A 1 -7.44 -25.61 -28.53
N GLN A 2 -6.21 -26.10 -28.35
CA GLN A 2 -5.33 -25.71 -27.24
C GLN A 2 -5.06 -24.20 -27.14
N ALA A 3 -4.83 -23.50 -28.27
CA ALA A 3 -4.61 -22.05 -28.27
C ALA A 3 -5.80 -21.27 -27.70
N ARG A 4 -7.04 -21.67 -28.04
CA ARG A 4 -8.28 -21.07 -27.52
C ARG A 4 -8.42 -21.31 -26.01
N GLN A 5 -8.14 -22.52 -25.53
CA GLN A 5 -8.20 -22.85 -24.11
C GLN A 5 -7.18 -22.05 -23.29
N ARG A 6 -5.95 -21.88 -23.80
CA ARG A 6 -4.92 -21.06 -23.15
C ARG A 6 -5.32 -19.58 -23.08
N SER A 7 -5.88 -19.05 -24.16
CA SER A 7 -6.41 -17.68 -24.18
C SER A 7 -7.53 -17.47 -23.15
N LEU A 8 -8.44 -18.44 -23.01
CA LEU A 8 -9.50 -18.39 -21.99
C LEU A 8 -8.96 -18.44 -20.56
N HIS A 9 -7.99 -19.31 -20.27
CA HIS A 9 -7.37 -19.36 -18.94
C HIS A 9 -6.62 -18.07 -18.60
N ASN A 10 -5.83 -17.54 -19.54
CA ASN A 10 -5.12 -16.27 -19.35
C ASN A 10 -6.08 -15.10 -19.13
N ASN A 11 -7.28 -15.16 -19.70
CA ASN A 11 -8.29 -14.12 -19.55
C ASN A 11 -8.70 -13.93 -18.07
N TYR A 12 -8.72 -14.99 -17.26
CA TYR A 12 -9.04 -14.90 -15.82
C TYR A 12 -8.00 -14.13 -15.01
N LEU A 13 -6.76 -14.06 -15.49
CA LEU A 13 -5.66 -13.38 -14.80
C LEU A 13 -5.46 -11.93 -15.24
N THR A 14 -6.10 -11.49 -16.34
CA THR A 14 -5.90 -10.13 -16.87
C THR A 14 -6.27 -9.05 -15.85
N LEU A 15 -7.48 -9.10 -15.28
CA LEU A 15 -7.93 -8.11 -14.31
C LEU A 15 -7.14 -8.16 -12.98
N PRO A 16 -6.90 -9.33 -12.35
CA PRO A 16 -6.05 -9.41 -11.16
C PRO A 16 -4.63 -8.90 -11.40
N VAL A 17 -3.99 -9.27 -12.51
CA VAL A 17 -2.61 -8.88 -12.81
C VAL A 17 -2.50 -7.38 -13.03
N LEU A 18 -3.43 -6.76 -13.77
CA LEU A 18 -3.44 -5.32 -13.95
C LEU A 18 -3.61 -4.59 -12.61
N LEU A 19 -4.48 -5.08 -11.73
CA LEU A 19 -4.63 -4.51 -10.39
C LEU A 19 -3.34 -4.62 -9.57
N LEU A 20 -2.64 -5.76 -9.65
CA LEU A 20 -1.35 -5.96 -8.96
C LEU A 20 -0.22 -5.10 -9.54
N MET A 21 -0.21 -4.82 -10.84
CA MET A 21 0.76 -3.90 -11.45
C MET A 21 0.53 -2.46 -10.96
N VAL A 22 -0.73 -2.05 -10.81
CA VAL A 22 -1.09 -0.71 -10.34
C VAL A 22 -1.00 -0.59 -8.82
N SER A 23 -1.16 -1.67 -8.06
CA SER A 23 -1.17 -1.65 -6.60
C SER A 23 0.15 -1.20 -5.98
N ALA A 24 1.27 -1.32 -6.70
CA ALA A 24 2.55 -0.75 -6.28
C ALA A 24 2.51 0.78 -6.10
N HIS A 25 1.57 1.47 -6.77
CA HIS A 25 1.30 2.90 -6.59
C HIS A 25 0.30 3.21 -5.47
N TYR A 26 -0.44 2.21 -5.00
CA TYR A 26 -1.44 2.32 -3.94
C TYR A 26 -1.13 1.34 -2.81
N PRO A 27 -0.05 1.62 -2.05
CA PRO A 27 0.42 0.71 -1.02
C PRO A 27 -0.53 0.55 0.18
N LEU A 28 -1.70 1.19 0.14
CA LEU A 28 -2.84 0.90 1.02
C LEU A 28 -3.19 -0.59 1.05
N LEU A 29 -3.01 -1.31 -0.07
CA LEU A 29 -3.24 -2.76 -0.14
C LEU A 29 -2.19 -3.59 0.62
N PHE A 30 -1.02 -3.01 0.91
CA PHE A 30 0.11 -3.70 1.54
C PHE A 30 0.58 -3.03 2.83
N SER A 31 -0.22 -2.11 3.39
CA SER A 31 0.13 -1.25 4.52
C SER A 31 0.40 -2.01 5.84
N GLY A 32 0.20 -3.33 5.88
CA GLY A 32 0.50 -4.21 7.02
C GLY A 32 1.80 -5.02 6.87
N GLY A 33 2.63 -4.71 5.87
CA GLY A 33 3.87 -5.43 5.59
C GLY A 33 3.66 -6.80 4.91
N ALA A 34 4.78 -7.46 4.60
CA ALA A 34 4.81 -8.71 3.82
C ALA A 34 4.11 -9.90 4.49
N ALA A 35 3.93 -9.88 5.82
CA ALA A 35 3.42 -11.03 6.58
C ALA A 35 2.03 -11.49 6.14
N TRP A 36 1.20 -10.57 5.64
CA TRP A 36 -0.18 -10.85 5.27
C TRP A 36 -0.59 -10.30 3.91
N GLY A 37 0.32 -9.65 3.19
CA GLY A 37 0.06 -9.15 1.83
C GLY A 37 -0.40 -10.27 0.88
N TRP A 38 0.04 -11.51 1.11
CA TRP A 38 -0.39 -12.67 0.33
C TRP A 38 -1.89 -12.96 0.46
N LEU A 39 -2.53 -12.68 1.61
CA LEU A 39 -3.98 -12.81 1.76
C LEU A 39 -4.71 -11.78 0.90
N VAL A 40 -4.25 -10.53 0.91
CA VAL A 40 -4.81 -9.46 0.08
C VAL A 40 -4.72 -9.83 -1.40
N VAL A 41 -3.57 -10.34 -1.84
CA VAL A 41 -3.39 -10.86 -3.21
C VAL A 41 -4.36 -12.03 -3.49
N GLY A 42 -4.53 -12.95 -2.54
CA GLY A 42 -5.49 -14.05 -2.65
C GLY A 42 -6.92 -13.58 -2.86
N PHE A 43 -7.40 -12.64 -2.03
CA PHE A 43 -8.73 -12.02 -2.20
C PHE A 43 -8.88 -11.36 -3.57
N ILE A 44 -7.89 -10.58 -4.01
CA ILE A 44 -7.90 -9.90 -5.32
C ILE A 44 -8.02 -10.92 -6.47
N ILE A 45 -7.25 -12.00 -6.43
CA ILE A 45 -7.28 -13.03 -7.48
C ILE A 45 -8.64 -13.71 -7.52
N VAL A 46 -9.20 -14.10 -6.37
CA VAL A 46 -10.50 -14.77 -6.30
C VAL A 46 -11.63 -13.84 -6.76
N ILE A 47 -11.67 -12.60 -6.28
CA ILE A 47 -12.68 -11.61 -6.69
C ILE A 47 -12.59 -11.34 -8.19
N GLY A 48 -11.37 -11.09 -8.71
CA GLY A 48 -11.17 -10.83 -10.13
C GLY A 48 -11.55 -12.03 -11.01
N ALA A 49 -11.28 -13.26 -10.55
CA ALA A 49 -11.72 -14.47 -11.24
C ALA A 49 -13.25 -14.61 -11.26
N ILE A 50 -13.95 -14.29 -10.17
CA ILE A 50 -15.42 -14.30 -10.09
C ILE A 50 -16.03 -13.26 -11.04
N VAL A 51 -15.49 -12.05 -11.05
CA VAL A 51 -15.93 -10.97 -11.98
C VAL A 51 -15.71 -11.39 -13.42
N ARG A 52 -14.54 -11.96 -13.76
CA ARG A 52 -14.29 -12.47 -15.10
C ARG A 52 -15.21 -13.63 -15.45
N HIS A 53 -15.47 -14.51 -14.49
CA HIS A 53 -16.39 -15.62 -14.67
C HIS A 53 -17.79 -15.13 -15.05
N PHE A 54 -18.31 -14.12 -14.35
CA PHE A 54 -19.57 -13.45 -14.68
C PHE A 54 -19.58 -12.98 -16.14
N PHE A 55 -18.59 -12.18 -16.56
CA PHE A 55 -18.53 -11.71 -17.94
C PHE A 55 -18.47 -12.86 -18.94
N ASN A 56 -17.64 -13.88 -18.71
CA ASN A 56 -17.55 -15.01 -19.62
C ASN A 56 -18.91 -15.75 -19.73
N THR A 57 -19.59 -15.99 -18.60
CA THR A 57 -20.92 -16.63 -18.59
C THR A 57 -22.00 -15.78 -19.26
N HIS A 58 -21.94 -14.45 -19.11
CA HIS A 58 -22.88 -13.52 -19.73
C HIS A 58 -22.71 -13.51 -21.26
N HIS A 59 -21.46 -13.46 -21.75
CA HIS A 59 -21.18 -13.47 -23.19
C HIS A 59 -21.54 -14.80 -23.87
N THR A 60 -21.55 -15.92 -23.13
CA THR A 60 -22.01 -17.22 -23.65
C THR A 60 -23.53 -17.41 -23.55
N GLY A 61 -24.29 -16.41 -23.10
CA GLY A 61 -25.75 -16.45 -23.03
C GLY A 61 -26.32 -17.11 -21.76
N GLY A 62 -25.51 -17.27 -20.71
CA GLY A 62 -25.97 -17.77 -19.40
C GLY A 62 -27.04 -16.86 -18.79
N ARG A 63 -28.03 -17.44 -18.12
CA ARG A 63 -29.16 -16.71 -17.50
C ARG A 63 -29.53 -17.31 -16.13
N GLY A 64 -30.21 -16.51 -15.32
CA GLY A 64 -30.75 -16.93 -14.02
C GLY A 64 -29.66 -17.15 -12.97
N VAL A 65 -29.78 -18.24 -12.20
CA VAL A 65 -28.90 -18.53 -11.06
C VAL A 65 -27.43 -18.59 -11.46
N GLN A 66 -27.11 -19.04 -12.68
CA GLN A 66 -25.75 -19.10 -13.23
C GLN A 66 -25.05 -17.73 -13.35
N LEU A 67 -25.80 -16.62 -13.37
CA LEU A 67 -25.28 -15.25 -13.50
C LEU A 67 -25.41 -14.41 -12.23
N ILE A 68 -26.36 -14.77 -11.36
CA ILE A 68 -26.71 -13.93 -10.21
C ILE A 68 -25.83 -14.28 -9.02
N TRP A 69 -25.37 -15.54 -8.88
CA TRP A 69 -24.60 -15.99 -7.73
C TRP A 69 -23.20 -15.35 -7.60
N GLN A 70 -22.60 -14.88 -8.72
CA GLN A 70 -21.25 -14.29 -8.68
C GLN A 70 -21.23 -12.97 -7.91
N TRP A 71 -22.29 -12.16 -8.01
CA TRP A 71 -22.38 -10.85 -7.34
C TRP A 71 -22.40 -10.91 -5.81
N PRO A 72 -23.29 -11.66 -5.14
CA PRO A 72 -23.28 -11.75 -3.69
C PRO A 72 -21.97 -12.35 -3.17
N LEU A 73 -21.39 -13.34 -3.86
CA LEU A 73 -20.10 -13.89 -3.47
C LEU A 73 -18.97 -12.85 -3.59
N ALA A 74 -18.91 -12.12 -4.70
CA ALA A 74 -17.92 -11.07 -4.89
C ALA A 74 -18.07 -9.94 -3.85
N ILE A 75 -19.30 -9.56 -3.51
CA ILE A 75 -19.58 -8.55 -2.47
C ILE A 75 -19.13 -9.04 -1.10
N ILE A 76 -19.46 -10.28 -0.72
CA ILE A 76 -19.04 -10.86 0.57
C ILE A 76 -17.52 -10.89 0.68
N LEU A 77 -16.83 -11.34 -0.37
CA LEU A 77 -15.36 -11.35 -0.39
C LEU A 77 -14.78 -9.93 -0.37
N GLY A 78 -15.39 -8.98 -1.08
CA GLY A 78 -14.98 -7.58 -1.09
C GLY A 78 -15.14 -6.91 0.28
N LEU A 79 -16.28 -7.11 0.95
CA LEU A 79 -16.51 -6.62 2.31
C LEU A 79 -15.56 -7.29 3.32
N GLY A 80 -15.32 -8.59 3.17
CA GLY A 80 -14.33 -9.32 3.96
C GLY A 80 -12.92 -8.73 3.81
N LEU A 81 -12.51 -8.40 2.58
CA LEU A 81 -11.24 -7.74 2.31
C LEU A 81 -11.17 -6.33 2.93
N ILE A 82 -12.22 -5.52 2.78
CA ILE A 82 -12.29 -4.17 3.37
C ILE A 82 -12.18 -4.24 4.89
N PHE A 83 -12.95 -5.12 5.53
CA PHE A 83 -12.91 -5.32 6.98
C PHE A 83 -11.53 -5.80 7.45
N PHE A 84 -10.92 -6.73 6.70
CA PHE A 84 -9.58 -7.23 6.97
C PHE A 84 -8.51 -6.13 6.93
N ILE A 85 -8.59 -5.21 5.96
CA ILE A 85 -7.65 -4.08 5.86
C ILE A 85 -7.92 -3.05 6.97
N ALA A 86 -9.18 -2.68 7.19
CA ALA A 86 -9.57 -1.63 8.14
C ALA A 86 -9.25 -1.97 9.61
N SER A 87 -9.47 -3.22 10.01
CA SER A 87 -9.24 -3.70 11.39
C SER A 87 -7.77 -3.68 11.83
N ARG A 88 -6.84 -3.40 10.92
CA ARG A 88 -5.39 -3.56 11.14
C ARG A 88 -4.64 -2.23 11.22
N HIS A 89 -5.33 -1.10 11.12
CA HIS A 89 -4.73 0.23 11.06
C HIS A 89 -4.58 0.92 12.42
N GLU A 90 -4.50 0.17 13.53
CA GLU A 90 -4.32 0.80 14.84
C GLU A 90 -2.85 1.16 15.08
N LEU A 91 -2.53 2.44 14.87
CA LEU A 91 -1.31 3.06 15.38
C LEU A 91 -1.36 3.11 16.91
N ARG A 92 -0.99 2.00 17.56
CA ARG A 92 -0.88 1.92 19.02
C ARG A 92 0.48 2.43 19.47
N PHE A 93 0.61 3.74 19.66
CA PHE A 93 1.70 4.32 20.45
C PHE A 93 1.11 5.21 21.53
N THR A 94 1.49 4.95 22.78
CA THR A 94 0.93 5.59 23.98
C THR A 94 1.88 6.60 24.63
N GLY A 95 3.02 6.90 24.00
CA GLY A 95 3.98 7.90 24.47
C GLY A 95 3.87 9.25 23.75
N GLN A 96 4.35 10.32 24.40
CA GLN A 96 4.61 11.59 23.71
C GLN A 96 5.96 11.50 23.00
N VAL A 97 5.99 11.87 21.72
CA VAL A 97 7.21 11.92 20.91
C VAL A 97 7.66 13.37 20.82
N SER A 98 8.90 13.66 21.20
CA SER A 98 9.45 15.01 21.12
C SER A 98 9.88 15.36 19.70
N ASP A 99 9.96 16.67 19.39
CA ASP A 99 10.47 17.15 18.09
C ASP A 99 11.87 16.62 17.79
N ASN A 100 12.77 16.58 18.79
CA ASN A 100 14.12 16.03 18.61
C ASN A 100 14.10 14.54 18.27
N GLN A 101 13.23 13.76 18.92
CA GLN A 101 13.11 12.33 18.64
C GLN A 101 12.58 12.09 17.22
N ALA A 102 11.54 12.83 16.81
CA ALA A 102 11.00 12.74 15.45
C ALA A 102 12.03 13.17 14.40
N PHE A 103 12.77 14.24 14.66
CA PHE A 103 13.83 14.71 13.77
C PHE A 103 14.93 13.66 13.60
N ASN A 104 15.40 13.03 14.68
CA ASN A 104 16.42 11.97 14.62
C ASN A 104 15.96 10.77 13.77
N ILE A 105 14.69 10.37 13.88
CA ILE A 105 14.11 9.29 13.05
C ILE A 105 14.18 9.67 11.57
N VAL A 106 13.79 10.91 11.22
CA VAL A 106 13.81 11.40 9.83
C VAL A 106 15.24 11.54 9.32
N GLU A 107 16.17 12.03 10.15
CA GLU A 107 17.58 12.16 9.81
C GLU A 107 18.20 10.80 9.47
N GLN A 108 17.98 9.81 10.32
CA GLN A 108 18.53 8.47 10.15
C GLN A 108 17.96 7.73 8.92
N HIS A 109 16.69 7.97 8.57
CA HIS A 109 15.98 7.14 7.60
C HIS A 109 15.67 7.83 6.27
N CYS A 110 15.63 9.16 6.22
CA CYS A 110 15.13 9.89 5.06
C CYS A 110 16.18 10.83 4.44
N VAL A 111 17.00 11.49 5.27
CA VAL A 111 17.90 12.57 4.83
C VAL A 111 18.99 12.09 3.87
N SER A 112 19.36 10.81 3.88
CA SER A 112 20.34 10.27 2.92
C SER A 112 19.95 10.48 1.45
N CYS A 113 18.63 10.54 1.16
CA CYS A 113 18.08 10.78 -0.17
C CYS A 113 17.33 12.12 -0.24
N HIS A 114 16.69 12.55 0.85
CA HIS A 114 15.85 13.75 0.94
C HIS A 114 16.57 14.92 1.64
N ALA A 115 17.81 15.21 1.24
CA ALA A 115 18.57 16.37 1.70
C ALA A 115 18.80 17.37 0.55
N ALA A 116 19.14 18.62 0.88
CA ALA A 116 19.63 19.58 -0.10
C ALA A 116 20.85 19.05 -0.87
N HIS A 117 21.71 18.30 -0.17
CA HIS A 117 22.84 17.56 -0.72
C HIS A 117 22.74 16.08 -0.28
N PRO A 118 22.07 15.21 -1.06
CA PRO A 118 21.92 13.80 -0.71
C PRO A 118 23.28 13.11 -0.58
N SER A 119 23.43 12.29 0.47
CA SER A 119 24.66 11.51 0.68
C SER A 119 24.65 10.17 -0.07
N ASN A 120 23.46 9.69 -0.48
CA ASN A 120 23.32 8.49 -1.27
C ASN A 120 23.76 8.74 -2.73
N PRO A 121 24.77 8.03 -3.26
CA PRO A 121 25.30 8.25 -4.61
C PRO A 121 24.28 7.98 -5.73
N ALA A 122 23.20 7.25 -5.46
CA ALA A 122 22.11 7.05 -6.42
C ALA A 122 21.28 8.32 -6.69
N PHE A 123 21.39 9.34 -5.83
CA PHE A 123 20.59 10.56 -5.89
C PHE A 123 21.48 11.80 -5.95
N LYS A 124 21.44 12.52 -7.08
CA LYS A 124 22.13 13.82 -7.22
C LYS A 124 21.35 14.99 -6.62
N THR A 125 20.03 14.84 -6.56
CA THR A 125 19.08 15.80 -6.01
C THR A 125 18.00 15.05 -5.26
N ALA A 126 17.37 15.70 -4.29
CA ALA A 126 16.28 15.11 -3.55
C ALA A 126 15.13 14.67 -4.49
N PRO A 127 14.60 13.43 -4.36
CA PRO A 127 13.46 12.98 -5.15
C PRO A 127 12.26 13.90 -4.99
N ALA A 128 11.61 14.23 -6.11
CA ALA A 128 10.47 15.16 -6.18
C ALA A 128 10.74 16.55 -5.55
N GLY A 129 12.01 16.94 -5.35
CA GLY A 129 12.39 18.20 -4.71
C GLY A 129 12.07 18.26 -3.20
N VAL A 130 11.76 17.12 -2.57
CA VAL A 130 11.36 17.06 -1.16
C VAL A 130 12.59 16.93 -0.27
N VAL A 131 12.82 17.92 0.59
CA VAL A 131 13.98 18.01 1.48
C VAL A 131 13.54 18.00 2.95
N PHE A 132 14.23 17.28 3.83
CA PHE A 132 13.91 17.16 5.26
C PHE A 132 15.05 17.69 6.15
N ASP A 133 15.48 18.92 5.90
CA ASP A 133 16.55 19.60 6.64
C ASP A 133 16.09 20.30 7.93
N SER A 134 14.78 20.43 8.12
CA SER A 134 14.18 21.21 9.20
C SER A 134 12.84 20.62 9.63
N LEU A 135 12.47 20.81 10.90
CA LEU A 135 11.16 20.43 11.44
C LEU A 135 10.01 21.06 10.65
N ALA A 136 10.17 22.31 10.20
CA ALA A 136 9.19 23.01 9.37
C ALA A 136 8.94 22.27 8.05
N SER A 137 10.01 21.87 7.34
CA SER A 137 9.87 21.12 6.09
C SER A 137 9.25 19.74 6.30
N ILE A 138 9.62 19.05 7.37
CA ILE A 138 9.03 17.75 7.73
C ILE A 138 7.52 17.90 7.98
N ARG A 139 7.10 18.90 8.76
CA ARG A 139 5.69 19.19 9.04
C ARG A 139 4.93 19.60 7.78
N GLN A 140 5.54 20.38 6.89
CA GLN A 140 4.95 20.73 5.59
C GLN A 140 4.62 19.48 4.75
N HIS A 141 5.47 18.45 4.81
CA HIS A 141 5.31 17.20 4.05
C HIS A 141 4.65 16.08 4.86
N ARG A 142 4.02 16.39 6.01
CA ARG A 142 3.47 15.38 6.94
C ARG A 142 2.58 14.33 6.28
N THR A 143 1.69 14.73 5.38
CA THR A 143 0.77 13.81 4.69
C THR A 143 1.53 12.82 3.82
N ASN A 144 2.56 13.28 3.12
CA ASN A 144 3.39 12.43 2.28
C ASN A 144 4.20 11.45 3.13
N ILE A 145 4.82 11.92 4.21
CA ILE A 145 5.60 11.07 5.11
C ILE A 145 4.71 10.01 5.78
N ILE A 146 3.52 10.39 6.25
CA ILE A 146 2.55 9.42 6.79
C ILE A 146 2.22 8.37 5.73
N SER A 147 1.90 8.78 4.50
CA SER A 147 1.53 7.82 3.45
C SER A 147 2.68 6.89 3.05
N GLN A 148 3.91 7.39 2.91
CA GLN A 148 5.05 6.67 2.34
C GLN A 148 5.90 5.93 3.38
N ALA A 149 6.10 6.52 4.55
CA ALA A 149 6.88 5.90 5.62
C ALA A 149 5.98 5.16 6.60
N VAL A 150 4.85 5.72 7.03
CA VAL A 150 4.10 5.11 8.14
C VAL A 150 3.12 4.06 7.64
N MET A 151 2.21 4.44 6.75
CA MET A 151 1.13 3.57 6.28
C MET A 151 1.65 2.51 5.30
N SER A 152 2.31 2.92 4.22
CA SER A 152 2.75 1.99 3.18
C SER A 152 4.02 1.21 3.50
N GLN A 153 4.87 1.77 4.36
CA GLN A 153 6.23 1.28 4.60
C GLN A 153 7.08 1.21 3.32
N ALA A 154 6.70 1.95 2.26
CA ALA A 154 7.43 1.99 1.00
C ALA A 154 8.78 2.71 1.16
N MET A 155 8.82 3.68 2.08
CA MET A 155 10.03 4.39 2.48
C MET A 155 10.46 3.95 3.88
N PRO A 156 11.77 3.83 4.16
CA PRO A 156 12.89 3.97 3.20
C PRO A 156 12.88 2.84 2.17
N LEU A 157 13.37 3.10 0.95
CA LEU A 157 13.32 2.13 -0.16
C LEU A 157 13.94 0.79 0.27
N GLY A 158 13.16 -0.29 0.14
CA GLY A 158 13.57 -1.64 0.56
C GLY A 158 13.90 -1.77 2.05
N ASN A 159 13.46 -0.81 2.87
CA ASN A 159 13.85 -0.65 4.27
C ASN A 159 15.37 -0.68 4.49
N ALA A 160 16.15 -0.05 3.60
CA ALA A 160 17.62 -0.11 3.62
C ALA A 160 18.26 0.31 4.95
N THR A 161 17.63 1.25 5.67
CA THR A 161 18.08 1.74 6.98
C THR A 161 17.47 0.99 8.17
N LYS A 162 16.71 -0.08 7.92
CA LYS A 162 16.07 -0.93 8.93
C LYS A 162 15.15 -0.17 9.91
N MET A 163 14.36 0.76 9.39
CA MET A 163 13.36 1.49 10.18
C MET A 163 12.32 0.51 10.77
N THR A 164 12.17 0.55 12.08
CA THR A 164 11.36 -0.37 12.89
C THR A 164 9.88 0.03 12.90
N PRO A 165 8.96 -0.92 13.19
CA PRO A 165 7.54 -0.60 13.39
C PRO A 165 7.31 0.45 14.49
N GLU A 166 8.13 0.45 15.54
CA GLU A 166 8.07 1.38 16.66
C GLU A 166 8.48 2.80 16.25
N GLU A 167 9.55 2.94 15.46
CA GLU A 167 9.94 4.25 14.89
C GLU A 167 8.88 4.79 13.94
N ARG A 168 8.24 3.93 13.14
CA ARG A 168 7.14 4.32 12.24
C ARG A 168 5.91 4.81 13.00
N SER A 169 5.53 4.10 14.07
CA SER A 169 4.38 4.50 14.88
C SER A 169 4.66 5.81 15.63
N ALA A 170 5.86 5.97 16.20
CA ALA A 170 6.29 7.20 16.85
C ALA A 170 6.27 8.40 15.88
N LEU A 171 6.86 8.24 14.68
CA LEU A 171 6.85 9.29 13.65
C LEU A 171 5.41 9.61 13.18
N GLY A 172 4.58 8.59 12.98
CA GLY A 172 3.20 8.75 12.56
C GLY A 172 2.37 9.54 13.56
N GLN A 173 2.51 9.23 14.85
CA GLN A 173 1.81 9.96 15.90
C GLN A 173 2.28 11.41 16.00
N TRP A 174 3.59 11.65 15.95
CA TRP A 174 4.14 13.00 15.98
C TRP A 174 3.63 13.85 14.79
N LEU A 175 3.54 13.27 13.59
CA LEU A 175 3.02 13.96 12.40
C LEU A 175 1.50 14.20 12.43
N GLN A 176 0.76 13.42 13.22
CA GLN A 176 -0.69 13.58 13.42
C GLN A 176 -1.02 14.63 14.47
N GLN A 177 -0.12 14.91 15.40
CA GLN A 177 -0.26 16.05 16.30
C GLN A 177 -0.26 17.32 15.45
N THR A 178 -1.39 18.05 15.46
CA THR A 178 -1.42 19.39 14.91
C THR A 178 -0.43 20.22 15.71
N ALA A 179 0.60 20.71 15.03
CA ALA A 179 1.41 21.79 15.55
C ALA A 179 0.49 22.96 15.87
N ASP A 180 0.35 23.31 17.15
CA ASP A 180 -0.17 24.60 17.56
C ASP A 180 0.67 25.74 16.95
#